data_AF-A0A1V5S3S8-F1
#
_entry.id   AF-A0A1V5S3S8-F1
#
_cell.length_a   1.000
_cell.length_b   1.000
_cell.length_c   1.000
_cell.angle_alpha   90.00
_cell.angle_beta   90.00
_cell.angle_gamma   90.00
#
_symmetry.space_group_name_H-M   'P 1'
#
loop_
_entity.id
_entity.type
_entity.pdbx_description
1 polymer ?
#
loop_
_entity_poly.entity_id
_entity_poly.type
_entity_poly.pdbx_seq_one_letter_code
_entity_poly.pdbx_strand_id
1 'polypeptide(L)'
;MIATTYGYVYVAQIAMGADQAQCLKAIREAEAYDGPSLIIAYSPCINHGLKNGMGKAQEEEAKAVACGYWHLWRYNPSLEAEGKNPFILDSKEPNWEGFKDFLKSEVRYSSVMKQYPLEAEQLFEAAEDNAKWRYKSYQRMLNQQF
;
A
#
# COMPACT_ATOMS: atom_id res chain seq x y z
N MET A 1 7.84 -2.39 6.43
CA MET A 1 8.29 -1.58 7.59
C MET A 1 9.72 -1.88 8.05
N ILE A 2 10.44 -2.86 7.49
CA ILE A 2 11.81 -3.17 7.95
C ILE A 2 12.74 -1.96 7.81
N ALA A 3 12.68 -1.23 6.69
CA ALA A 3 13.57 -0.08 6.47
C ALA A 3 13.31 1.08 7.46
N THR A 4 12.09 1.25 7.97
CA THR A 4 11.78 2.33 8.92
C THR A 4 12.32 2.06 10.32
N THR A 5 12.67 0.81 10.67
CA THR A 5 13.21 0.49 12.01
C THR A 5 14.62 1.04 12.23
N TYR A 6 15.31 1.42 11.16
CA TYR A 6 16.61 2.10 11.26
C TYR A 6 16.48 3.53 11.78
N GLY A 7 15.31 4.17 11.67
CA GLY A 7 15.09 5.55 12.09
C GLY A 7 15.62 6.63 11.15
N TYR A 8 16.74 6.37 10.46
CA TYR A 8 17.42 7.35 9.59
C TYR A 8 17.18 7.15 8.08
N VAL A 9 16.26 6.27 7.69
CA VAL A 9 15.98 5.98 6.28
C VAL A 9 14.66 6.63 5.90
N TYR A 10 14.63 7.49 4.88
CA TYR A 10 13.37 7.95 4.31
C TYR A 10 12.70 6.77 3.59
N VAL A 11 11.43 6.52 3.88
CA VAL A 11 10.70 5.43 3.22
C VAL A 11 9.32 5.90 2.81
N ALA A 12 8.93 5.61 1.56
CA ALA A 12 7.59 5.88 1.08
C ALA A 12 6.99 4.67 0.38
N GLN A 13 5.69 4.43 0.61
CA GLN A 13 4.87 3.51 -0.17
C GLN A 13 3.93 4.34 -1.05
N ILE A 14 3.99 4.14 -2.37
CA ILE A 14 3.28 4.98 -3.35
C ILE A 14 2.46 4.13 -4.32
N ALA A 15 1.44 4.74 -4.92
CA ALA A 15 0.70 4.22 -6.07
C ALA A 15 0.14 5.41 -6.86
N MET A 16 0.61 5.60 -8.10
CA MET A 16 0.33 6.77 -8.91
C MET A 16 -1.16 6.91 -9.24
N GLY A 17 -1.82 5.79 -9.56
CA GLY A 17 -3.23 5.78 -9.90
C GLY A 17 -4.15 6.08 -8.72
N ALA A 18 -3.67 5.89 -7.49
CA ALA A 18 -4.43 6.21 -6.28
C ALA A 18 -4.29 7.69 -5.89
N ASP A 19 -3.08 8.24 -5.91
CA ASP A 19 -2.82 9.65 -5.63
C ASP A 19 -1.51 10.14 -6.31
N GLN A 20 -1.68 10.90 -7.39
CA GLN A 20 -0.57 11.47 -8.15
C GLN A 20 0.20 12.54 -7.36
N ALA A 21 -0.50 13.31 -6.51
CA ALA A 21 0.11 14.35 -5.71
C ALA A 21 0.99 13.75 -4.61
N GLN A 22 0.50 12.69 -3.95
CA GLN A 22 1.27 11.92 -2.97
C GLN A 22 2.51 11.29 -3.61
N CYS A 23 2.37 10.69 -4.79
CA CYS A 23 3.48 10.09 -5.55
C CYS A 23 4.58 11.12 -5.84
N LEU A 24 4.21 12.28 -6.40
CA LEU A 24 5.18 13.35 -6.71
C LEU A 24 5.83 13.92 -5.45
N LYS A 25 5.04 14.09 -4.37
CA LYS A 25 5.55 14.58 -3.09
C LYS A 25 6.56 13.62 -2.49
N ALA A 26 6.27 12.32 -2.45
CA ALA A 26 7.17 11.31 -1.93
C ALA A 26 8.51 11.27 -2.70
N ILE A 27 8.46 11.36 -4.04
CA ILE A 27 9.67 11.39 -4.87
C ILE A 27 10.52 12.63 -4.58
N ARG A 28 9.89 13.81 -4.45
CA ARG A 28 10.61 15.05 -4.13
C ARG A 28 11.24 15.04 -2.74
N GLU A 29 10.49 14.57 -1.74
CA GLU A 29 11.01 14.46 -0.37
C GLU A 29 12.16 13.45 -0.28
N ALA A 30 12.02 12.29 -0.93
CA ALA A 30 13.06 11.26 -0.97
C ALA A 30 14.35 11.74 -1.64
N GLU A 31 14.24 12.52 -2.72
CA GLU A 31 15.40 13.06 -3.44
C GLU A 31 16.08 14.19 -2.66
N ALA A 32 15.30 15.05 -1.99
CA ALA A 32 15.83 16.13 -1.18
C ALA A 32 16.40 15.66 0.19
N TYR A 33 16.10 14.44 0.61
CA TYR A 33 16.58 13.89 1.88
C TYR A 33 18.09 13.59 1.80
N ASP A 34 18.87 14.23 2.68
CA ASP A 34 20.32 14.01 2.80
C ASP A 34 20.62 12.69 3.54
N GLY A 35 20.30 11.57 2.90
CA GLY A 35 20.41 10.25 3.47
C GLY A 35 19.85 9.16 2.54
N PRO A 36 19.78 7.91 3.04
CA PRO A 36 19.22 6.81 2.27
C PRO A 36 17.71 6.96 2.15
N SER A 37 17.21 6.77 0.91
CA SER A 37 15.78 6.83 0.58
C SER A 37 15.32 5.55 -0.11
N LEU A 38 14.15 5.04 0.28
CA LEU A 38 13.49 3.89 -0.33
C LEU A 38 12.05 4.25 -0.74
N ILE A 39 11.74 4.11 -2.03
CA ILE A 39 10.37 4.24 -2.53
C ILE A 39 9.88 2.88 -3.04
N ILE A 40 8.73 2.43 -2.53
CA ILE A 40 8.06 1.20 -2.96
C ILE A 40 6.80 1.57 -3.72
N ALA A 41 6.81 1.40 -5.03
CA ALA A 41 5.69 1.72 -5.91
C ALA A 41 4.86 0.47 -6.27
N TYR A 42 3.54 0.55 -6.11
CA TYR A 42 2.65 -0.48 -6.66
C TYR A 42 2.64 -0.38 -8.19
N SER A 43 2.98 -1.49 -8.86
CA SER A 43 3.11 -1.53 -10.32
C SER A 43 2.25 -2.67 -10.88
N PRO A 44 1.06 -2.36 -11.42
CA PRO A 44 0.24 -3.36 -12.10
C PRO A 44 0.98 -3.96 -13.29
N CYS A 45 0.90 -5.27 -13.45
CA CYS A 45 1.63 -6.02 -14.47
C CYS A 45 0.67 -6.95 -15.22
N ILE A 46 1.00 -7.27 -16.49
CA ILE A 46 0.30 -8.30 -17.27
C ILE A 46 0.21 -9.64 -16.52
N ASN A 47 1.19 -9.96 -15.67
CA ASN A 47 1.22 -11.18 -14.87
C ASN A 47 0.19 -11.21 -13.75
N HIS A 48 -0.38 -10.06 -13.36
CA HIS A 48 -1.54 -10.04 -12.46
C HIS A 48 -2.81 -10.48 -13.22
N GLY A 49 -2.85 -10.24 -14.53
CA GLY A 49 -3.97 -10.53 -15.41
C GLY A 49 -5.21 -9.74 -15.03
N LEU A 50 -5.16 -8.42 -15.19
CA LEU A 50 -6.30 -7.55 -14.91
C LEU A 50 -7.46 -7.91 -15.85
N LYS A 51 -8.62 -8.26 -15.31
CA LYS A 51 -9.79 -8.63 -16.13
C LYS A 51 -10.24 -7.53 -17.10
N ASN A 52 -10.02 -6.27 -16.72
CA ASN A 52 -10.34 -5.10 -17.55
C ASN A 52 -9.19 -4.66 -18.48
N GLY A 53 -8.10 -5.43 -18.54
CA GLY A 53 -6.93 -5.13 -19.36
C GLY A 53 -5.99 -4.07 -18.77
N MET A 54 -4.78 -3.99 -19.34
CA MET A 54 -3.73 -3.07 -18.86
C MET A 54 -4.02 -1.58 -19.08
N GLY A 55 -4.96 -1.24 -19.98
CA GLY A 55 -5.44 0.14 -20.13
C GLY A 55 -6.13 0.69 -18.87
N LYS A 56 -6.43 -0.18 -17.90
CA LYS A 56 -7.04 0.14 -16.61
C LYS A 56 -6.07 0.03 -15.43
N ALA A 57 -4.76 -0.02 -15.69
CA ALA A 57 -3.74 -0.14 -14.65
C ALA A 57 -3.85 0.94 -13.56
N GLN A 58 -4.00 2.22 -13.94
CA GLN A 58 -4.13 3.32 -12.97
C GLN A 58 -5.39 3.17 -12.10
N GLU A 59 -6.51 2.75 -12.68
CA GLU A 59 -7.74 2.46 -11.92
C GLU A 59 -7.54 1.27 -10.96
N GLU A 60 -6.73 0.28 -11.35
CA GLU A 60 -6.40 -0.85 -10.50
C GLU A 60 -5.55 -0.46 -9.30
N GLU A 61 -4.58 0.45 -9.47
CA GLU A 61 -3.82 1.04 -8.36
C GLU A 61 -4.76 1.78 -7.38
N ALA A 62 -5.71 2.56 -7.91
CA ALA A 62 -6.70 3.26 -7.11
C ALA A 62 -7.56 2.29 -6.29
N LYS A 63 -8.03 1.19 -6.90
CA LYS A 63 -8.79 0.15 -6.21
C LYS A 63 -7.98 -0.56 -5.13
N ALA A 64 -6.72 -0.89 -5.42
CA ALA A 64 -5.83 -1.53 -4.48
C ALA A 64 -5.67 -0.69 -3.19
N VAL A 65 -5.54 0.63 -3.33
CA VAL A 65 -5.47 1.54 -2.17
C VAL A 65 -6.83 1.71 -1.50
N ALA A 66 -7.90 1.91 -2.28
CA ALA A 66 -9.24 2.13 -1.74
C ALA A 66 -9.75 0.97 -0.88
N CYS A 67 -9.40 -0.28 -1.23
CA CYS A 67 -9.81 -1.46 -0.47
C CYS A 67 -8.81 -1.90 0.62
N GLY A 68 -7.65 -1.23 0.74
CA GLY A 68 -6.66 -1.54 1.78
C GLY A 68 -5.73 -2.71 1.44
N TYR A 69 -5.73 -3.17 0.18
CA TYR A 69 -4.71 -4.11 -0.32
C TYR A 69 -3.32 -3.46 -0.34
N TRP A 70 -3.27 -2.19 -0.73
CA TRP A 70 -2.09 -1.33 -0.69
C TRP A 70 -2.38 -0.07 0.13
N HIS A 71 -1.35 0.59 0.66
CA HIS A 71 -1.51 1.84 1.42
C HIS A 71 -0.50 2.87 0.96
N LEU A 72 -0.83 4.14 1.15
CA LEU A 72 0.06 5.26 0.86
C LEU A 72 0.54 5.84 2.18
N TRP A 73 1.85 5.88 2.39
CA TRP A 73 2.44 6.46 3.58
C TRP A 73 3.87 6.90 3.30
N ARG A 74 4.38 7.78 4.16
CA ARG A 74 5.75 8.28 4.15
C ARG A 74 6.29 8.25 5.57
N TYR A 75 7.56 7.87 5.70
CA TYR A 75 8.35 7.97 6.90
C TYR A 75 9.49 8.94 6.59
N ASN A 76 9.44 10.14 7.18
CA ASN A 76 10.43 11.19 6.97
C ASN A 76 11.19 11.47 8.28
N PRO A 77 12.44 10.97 8.41
CA PRO A 77 13.25 11.15 9.62
C PRO A 77 13.45 12.61 10.01
N SER A 78 13.48 13.54 9.06
CA SER A 78 13.72 14.96 9.33
C SER A 78 12.64 15.59 10.22
N LEU A 79 11.44 14.99 10.27
CA LEU A 79 10.36 15.46 11.13
C LEU A 79 10.64 15.21 12.62
N GLU A 80 11.45 14.21 12.98
CA GLU A 80 11.83 13.95 14.37
C GLU A 80 12.62 15.14 14.94
N ALA A 81 13.49 15.76 14.14
CA ALA A 81 14.24 16.96 14.54
C ALA A 81 13.33 18.18 14.78
N GLU A 82 12.11 18.17 14.25
CA GLU A 82 11.08 19.18 14.48
C GLU A 82 10.13 18.80 15.64
N GLY A 83 10.37 17.68 16.34
CA GLY A 83 9.50 17.16 17.38
C GLY A 83 8.16 16.63 16.85
N LYS A 84 8.11 16.20 15.59
CA LYS A 84 6.91 15.65 14.94
C LYS A 84 7.07 14.16 14.70
N ASN A 85 5.94 13.46 14.61
CA ASN A 85 5.94 12.05 14.21
C ASN A 85 6.45 11.93 12.74
N PRO A 86 7.51 11.15 12.49
CA PRO A 86 8.05 10.93 11.15
C PRO A 86 7.10 10.15 10.24
N PHE A 87 6.19 9.35 10.80
CA PHE A 87 5.26 8.53 10.05
C PHE A 87 3.99 9.30 9.70
N ILE A 88 3.68 9.36 8.41
CA ILE A 88 2.49 9.98 7.86
C ILE A 88 1.75 8.93 7.03
N LEU A 89 0.49 8.67 7.39
CA LEU A 89 -0.41 7.81 6.62
C LEU A 89 -1.23 8.70 5.66
N ASP A 90 -0.89 8.67 4.38
CA ASP A 90 -1.52 9.53 3.36
C ASP A 90 -2.84 8.92 2.82
N SER A 91 -2.94 7.59 2.77
CA SER A 91 -4.18 6.91 2.35
C SER A 91 -5.25 6.96 3.44
N LYS A 92 -6.52 7.13 3.03
CA LYS A 92 -7.69 7.13 3.91
C LYS A 92 -7.97 5.74 4.51
N GLU A 93 -8.94 5.69 5.41
CA GLU A 93 -9.50 4.42 5.89
C GLU A 93 -10.02 3.58 4.72
N PRO A 94 -9.64 2.29 4.62
CA PRO A 94 -10.06 1.42 3.53
C PRO A 94 -11.55 1.05 3.55
N ASN A 95 -12.13 0.86 2.36
CA ASN A 95 -13.39 0.16 2.21
C ASN A 95 -13.14 -1.36 2.14
N TRP A 96 -13.20 -2.02 3.30
CA TRP A 96 -12.93 -3.46 3.43
C TRP A 96 -13.91 -4.35 2.65
N GLU A 97 -15.15 -3.91 2.43
CA GLU A 97 -16.14 -4.66 1.64
C GLU A 97 -15.64 -4.93 0.21
N GLY A 98 -14.83 -4.02 -0.34
CA GLY A 98 -14.26 -4.14 -1.68
C GLY A 98 -13.00 -5.00 -1.77
N PHE A 99 -12.44 -5.51 -0.66
CA PHE A 99 -11.15 -6.20 -0.65
C PHE A 99 -11.17 -7.49 -1.46
N LYS A 100 -12.15 -8.37 -1.19
CA LYS A 100 -12.28 -9.64 -1.93
C LYS A 100 -12.66 -9.42 -3.40
N ASP A 101 -13.39 -8.35 -3.70
CA ASP A 101 -13.74 -7.99 -5.08
C ASP A 101 -12.51 -7.55 -5.88
N PHE A 102 -11.60 -6.80 -5.24
CA PHE A 102 -10.29 -6.48 -5.81
C PHE A 102 -9.46 -7.73 -6.07
N LEU A 103 -9.39 -8.68 -5.13
CA LEU A 103 -8.70 -9.96 -5.42
C LEU A 103 -9.33 -10.65 -6.64
N LYS A 104 -10.66 -10.70 -6.70
CA LYS A 104 -11.40 -11.33 -7.80
C LYS A 104 -11.26 -10.58 -9.14
N SER A 105 -10.81 -9.32 -9.18
CA SER A 105 -10.59 -8.58 -10.45
C SER A 105 -9.32 -9.01 -11.19
N GLU A 106 -8.44 -9.77 -10.55
CA GLU A 106 -7.18 -10.23 -11.13
C GLU A 106 -7.17 -11.75 -11.37
N VAL A 107 -6.58 -12.18 -12.49
CA VAL A 107 -6.49 -13.60 -12.87
C VAL A 107 -5.60 -14.37 -11.90
N ARG A 108 -4.53 -13.76 -11.36
CA ARG A 108 -3.63 -14.42 -10.41
C ARG A 108 -4.33 -14.95 -9.14
N TYR A 109 -5.47 -14.39 -8.78
CA TYR A 109 -6.31 -14.85 -7.67
C TYR A 109 -7.51 -15.66 -8.15
N SER A 110 -8.20 -15.20 -9.18
CA SER A 110 -9.40 -15.89 -9.68
C SER A 110 -9.10 -17.24 -10.32
N SER A 111 -7.85 -17.52 -10.72
CA SER A 111 -7.41 -18.86 -11.14
C SER A 111 -7.45 -19.87 -9.99
N VAL A 112 -7.01 -19.48 -8.79
CA VAL A 112 -7.01 -20.33 -7.59
C VAL A 112 -8.43 -20.66 -7.18
N MET A 113 -9.35 -19.69 -7.21
CA MET A 113 -10.78 -19.96 -6.96
C MET A 113 -11.40 -20.99 -7.90
N LYS A 114 -10.97 -21.00 -9.17
CA LYS A 114 -11.49 -21.96 -10.15
C LYS A 114 -10.95 -23.37 -9.93
N GLN A 115 -9.71 -23.48 -9.46
CA GLN A 115 -9.04 -24.77 -9.28
C GLN A 115 -9.31 -25.38 -7.89
N TYR A 116 -9.33 -24.54 -6.85
CA TYR A 116 -9.38 -24.92 -5.43
C TYR A 116 -10.34 -23.99 -4.67
N PRO A 117 -11.67 -24.10 -4.89
CA PRO A 117 -12.63 -23.12 -4.39
C PRO A 117 -12.70 -23.03 -2.86
N LEU A 118 -12.56 -24.16 -2.15
CA LEU A 118 -12.63 -24.20 -0.68
C LEU A 118 -11.38 -23.55 -0.06
N GLU A 119 -10.21 -23.88 -0.57
CA GLU A 119 -8.94 -23.33 -0.14
C GLU A 119 -8.82 -21.85 -0.52
N ALA A 120 -9.33 -21.45 -1.68
CA ALA A 120 -9.33 -20.06 -2.10
C ALA A 120 -10.12 -19.17 -1.14
N GLU A 121 -11.27 -19.64 -0.64
CA GLU A 121 -12.06 -18.90 0.34
C GLU A 121 -11.28 -18.66 1.63
N GLN A 122 -10.62 -19.70 2.16
CA GLN A 122 -9.76 -19.61 3.34
C GLN A 122 -8.58 -18.66 3.12
N LEU A 123 -7.92 -18.74 1.96
CA LEU A 123 -6.81 -17.87 1.61
C LEU A 123 -7.23 -16.41 1.46
N PHE A 124 -8.42 -16.14 0.95
CA PHE A 124 -8.93 -14.78 0.76
C PHE A 124 -9.31 -14.14 2.08
N GLU A 125 -9.91 -14.91 3.00
CA GLU A 125 -10.15 -14.47 4.37
C GLU A 125 -8.84 -14.17 5.09
N ALA A 126 -7.87 -15.08 5.03
CA ALA A 126 -6.55 -14.85 5.62
C ALA A 126 -5.84 -13.63 5.01
N ALA A 127 -5.97 -13.38 3.70
CA ALA A 127 -5.41 -12.21 3.05
C ALA A 127 -6.04 -10.90 3.57
N GLU A 128 -7.36 -10.87 3.74
CA GLU A 128 -8.09 -9.71 4.27
C GLU A 128 -7.72 -9.45 5.73
N ASP A 129 -7.64 -10.49 6.56
CA ASP A 129 -7.23 -10.37 7.96
C ASP A 129 -5.80 -9.85 8.11
N ASN A 130 -4.87 -10.35 7.27
CA ASN A 130 -3.51 -9.84 7.22
C ASN A 130 -3.45 -8.38 6.79
N ALA A 131 -4.27 -7.97 5.81
CA ALA A 131 -4.36 -6.57 5.38
C ALA A 131 -4.88 -5.67 6.51
N LYS A 132 -5.95 -6.08 7.21
CA LYS A 132 -6.49 -5.38 8.39
C LYS A 132 -5.46 -5.30 9.52
N TRP A 133 -4.75 -6.39 9.79
CA TRP A 133 -3.69 -6.42 10.81
C TRP A 133 -2.56 -5.45 10.48
N ARG A 134 -2.12 -5.42 9.22
CA ARG A 134 -1.12 -4.46 8.73
C ARG A 134 -1.62 -3.02 8.84
N TYR A 135 -2.86 -2.73 8.45
CA TYR A 135 -3.44 -1.39 8.61
C TYR A 135 -3.46 -0.93 10.07
N LYS A 136 -3.85 -1.80 11.01
CA LYS A 136 -3.78 -1.51 12.45
C LYS A 136 -2.35 -1.21 12.93
N SER A 137 -1.32 -1.78 12.29
CA SER A 137 0.07 -1.42 12.60
C SER A 137 0.41 0.01 12.17
N TYR A 138 -0.08 0.46 11.01
CA TYR A 138 0.09 1.84 10.54
C TYR A 138 -0.66 2.84 11.42
N GLN A 139 -1.88 2.50 11.85
CA GLN A 139 -2.64 3.33 12.80
C GLN A 139 -1.91 3.48 14.15
N ARG A 140 -1.27 2.41 14.63
CA ARG A 140 -0.45 2.48 15.87
C ARG A 140 0.73 3.44 15.70
N MET A 141 1.42 3.39 14.57
CA MET A 141 2.53 4.30 14.28
C MET A 141 2.07 5.76 14.15
N LEU A 142 0.94 5.99 13.49
CA LEU A 142 0.34 7.32 13.36
C LEU A 142 0.02 7.95 14.74
N ASN A 143 -0.44 7.13 15.68
CA ASN A 143 -0.85 7.56 17.02
C ASN A 143 0.28 7.51 18.06
N GLN A 144 1.49 7.11 17.66
CA GLN A 144 2.64 7.08 18.56
C GLN A 144 3.03 8.52 18.92
N GLN A 145 3.06 8.81 20.22
CA GLN A 145 3.55 10.09 20.73
C GLN A 145 5.08 10.09 20.70
N PHE A 146 5.66 11.17 20.21
CA PHE A 146 7.10 11.44 20.18
C PHE A 146 7.43 12.58 21.14
#